data_AF-A0A8S2YFX8-F1
#
_entry.id   AF-A0A8S2YFX8-F1
#
_cell.length_a   1.000
_cell.length_b   1.000
_cell.length_c   1.000
_cell.angle_alpha   90.00
_cell.angle_beta   90.00
_cell.angle_gamma   90.00
#
_symmetry.space_group_name_H-M   'P 1'
#
loop_
_entity.id
_entity.type
_entity.pdbx_description
1 polymer ?
#
loop_
_entity_poly.entity_id
_entity_poly.type
_entity_poly.pdbx_seq_one_letter_code
_entity_poly.pdbx_strand_id
1 'polypeptide(L)' 'DDRLKEFINLNGGMKDWSRISKYVGNGRTDAQCQHRWERFLDPSITKGPWTDEEDRKVIELVRDY' A
#
# COMPACT_ATOMS: atom_id res chain seq x y z
N ASP A 1 -10.08 -6.30 0.11
CA ASP A 1 -9.36 -5.22 0.81
C ASP A 1 -9.71 -5.16 2.29
N ASP A 2 -10.99 -5.26 2.65
CA ASP A 2 -11.40 -5.14 4.06
C ASP A 2 -10.74 -6.19 4.96
N ARG A 3 -10.75 -7.47 4.54
CA ARG A 3 -10.03 -8.55 5.25
C ARG A 3 -8.52 -8.31 5.38
N LEU A 4 -7.91 -7.65 4.39
CA LEU A 4 -6.48 -7.35 4.39
C LEU A 4 -6.17 -6.27 5.44
N LYS A 5 -6.98 -5.21 5.47
CA LYS A 5 -6.89 -4.15 6.49
C LYS A 5 -7.19 -4.66 7.89
N GLU A 6 -8.26 -5.44 8.03
CA GLU A 6 -8.67 -6.05 9.28
C GLU A 6 -7.54 -6.89 9.87
N PHE A 7 -6.95 -7.79 9.09
CA PHE A 7 -5.84 -8.61 9.57
C PHE A 7 -4.65 -7.78 10.05
N ILE A 8 -4.24 -6.79 9.25
CA ILE A 8 -3.06 -5.97 9.57
C ILE A 8 -3.31 -5.13 10.84
N ASN A 9 -4.51 -4.57 10.98
CA ASN A 9 -4.90 -3.83 12.18
C ASN A 9 -4.95 -4.73 13.43
N LEU A 10 -5.47 -5.96 13.29
CA LEU A 10 -5.54 -6.92 14.40
C LEU A 10 -4.19 -7.50 14.81
N ASN A 11 -3.26 -7.67 13.86
CA ASN A 11 -1.95 -8.29 14.11
C ASN A 11 -0.83 -7.24 14.29
N GLY A 12 -1.15 -5.95 14.29
CA GLY A 12 -0.19 -4.87 14.51
C GLY A 12 0.86 -4.75 13.40
N GLY A 13 0.54 -5.16 12.17
CA GLY A 13 1.43 -4.97 11.03
C GLY A 13 1.38 -6.06 9.97
N MET A 14 2.28 -5.90 9.00
CA MET A 14 2.36 -6.68 7.77
C MET A 14 3.57 -7.63 7.71
N LYS A 15 4.02 -8.11 8.88
CA LYS A 15 5.27 -8.88 9.02
C LYS A 15 5.26 -10.23 8.29
N ASP A 16 4.08 -10.85 8.12
CA ASP A 16 3.93 -12.19 7.57
C ASP A 16 2.90 -12.25 6.43
N TRP A 17 3.29 -11.88 5.21
CA TRP A 17 2.41 -11.90 4.03
C TRP A 17 1.85 -13.28 3.68
N SER A 18 2.59 -14.36 3.97
CA SER A 18 2.11 -15.74 3.80
C SER A 18 0.93 -16.08 4.72
N ARG A 19 0.91 -15.53 5.94
CA ARG A 19 -0.21 -15.71 6.87
C ARG A 19 -1.38 -14.81 6.48
N ILE A 20 -1.08 -13.58 6.04
CA ILE A 20 -2.06 -12.62 5.56
C ILE A 20 -2.81 -13.16 4.33
N SER A 21 -2.11 -13.70 3.34
CA SER A 21 -2.72 -14.24 2.11
C SER A 21 -3.67 -15.41 2.41
N LYS A 22 -3.28 -16.30 3.32
CA LYS A 22 -4.14 -17.39 3.83
C LYS A 22 -5.40 -16.87 4.51
N TYR A 23 -5.29 -15.80 5.30
CA TYR A 23 -6.43 -15.19 5.99
C TYR A 23 -7.38 -14.47 5.03
N VAL A 24 -6.81 -13.68 4.10
CA VAL A 24 -7.59 -12.96 3.08
C VAL A 24 -8.36 -13.96 2.20
N GLY A 25 -7.72 -15.09 1.87
CA GLY A 25 -8.30 -16.16 1.07
C GLY A 25 -8.43 -15.79 -0.40
N ASN A 26 -9.35 -16.45 -1.11
CA ASN A 26 -9.63 -16.24 -2.54
C ASN A 26 -8.45 -16.52 -3.48
N GLY A 27 -7.54 -17.42 -3.11
CA GLY A 27 -6.38 -17.79 -3.94
C GLY A 27 -5.39 -16.66 -4.17
N ARG A 28 -5.43 -15.60 -3.35
CA ARG A 28 -4.48 -14.49 -3.43
C ARG A 28 -3.12 -14.94 -2.93
N THR A 29 -2.07 -14.54 -3.64
CA THR A 29 -0.70 -14.78 -3.19
C THR A 29 -0.28 -13.72 -2.18
N ASP A 30 0.74 -14.06 -1.39
CA ASP A 30 1.45 -13.13 -0.50
C ASP A 30 1.87 -11.85 -1.24
N ALA A 31 2.49 -11.98 -2.42
CA ALA A 31 2.90 -10.85 -3.24
C ALA A 31 1.70 -9.97 -3.65
N GLN A 32 0.56 -10.56 -4.03
CA GLN A 32 -0.63 -9.80 -4.38
C GLN A 32 -1.19 -9.01 -3.19
N CYS A 33 -1.20 -9.61 -2.00
CA CYS A 33 -1.61 -8.94 -0.78
C CYS A 33 -0.66 -7.79 -0.41
N GLN A 34 0.65 -8.03 -0.53
CA GLN A 34 1.67 -7.01 -0.29
C GLN A 34 1.52 -5.82 -1.23
N HIS A 35 1.52 -6.07 -2.54
CA HIS A 35 1.34 -5.04 -3.56
C HIS A 35 0.05 -4.24 -3.36
N ARG A 36 -1.04 -4.91 -2.96
CA ARG A 36 -2.32 -4.24 -2.70
C ARG A 36 -2.19 -3.27 -1.52
N TRP A 37 -1.50 -3.67 -0.46
CA TRP A 37 -1.25 -2.81 0.70
C TRP A 37 -0.38 -1.62 0.35
N GLU A 38 0.85 -1.87 -0.11
CA GLU A 38 1.88 -0.85 -0.36
C GLU A 38 1.48 0.19 -1.40
N ARG A 39 0.57 -0.16 -2.33
CA ARG A 39 0.13 0.78 -3.38
C ARG A 39 -1.19 1.46 -3.10
N PHE A 40 -2.03 0.90 -2.24
CA PHE A 40 -3.41 1.38 -2.13
C PHE A 40 -4.01 1.39 -0.74
N LEU A 41 -3.59 0.52 0.18
CA LEU A 41 -4.26 0.40 1.48
C LEU A 41 -3.44 0.95 2.64
N ASP A 42 -2.13 1.17 2.44
CA ASP A 42 -1.28 1.79 3.44
C ASP A 42 -1.79 3.20 3.77
N PRO A 43 -2.08 3.50 5.05
CA PRO A 43 -2.50 4.84 5.47
C PRO A 43 -1.46 5.93 5.23
N SER A 44 -0.18 5.58 5.00
CA SER A 44 0.85 6.55 4.60
C SER A 44 0.65 7.09 3.19
N ILE A 45 -0.21 6.47 2.38
CA ILE A 45 -0.48 6.88 1.01
C ILE A 45 -1.53 7.99 1.05
N THR A 46 -1.09 9.22 0.80
CA THR A 46 -1.98 10.35 0.59
C THR A 46 -2.77 10.14 -0.71
N LYS A 47 -4.09 10.01 -0.59
CA LYS A 47 -5.01 9.99 -1.73
C LYS A 47 -5.69 11.34 -1.81
N GLY A 48 -5.21 12.20 -2.69
CA GLY A 48 -5.72 13.55 -2.83
C GLY A 48 -5.13 14.26 -4.03
N PRO A 49 -5.59 15.50 -4.30
CA PRO A 49 -4.90 16.38 -5.21
C PRO A 49 -3.46 16.58 -4.71
N TRP A 50 -2.55 16.67 -5.66
CA TRP A 50 -1.15 16.97 -5.38
C TRP A 50 -1.05 18.37 -4.80
N THR A 51 -0.12 18.57 -3.86
CA THR A 51 0.22 19.91 -3.40
C THR A 51 1.13 20.60 -4.40
N ASP A 52 1.10 21.93 -4.41
CA ASP A 52 2.01 22.72 -5.26
C ASP A 52 3.48 22.38 -4.96
N GLU A 53 3.82 22.00 -3.73
CA GLU A 53 5.16 21.52 -3.37
C GLU A 53 5.51 20.19 -4.03
N GLU A 54 4.57 19.24 -4.08
CA GLU A 54 4.75 17.93 -4.71
C GLU A 54 4.91 18.07 -6.23
N ASP A 55 4.07 18.91 -6.85
CA ASP A 55 4.16 19.22 -8.28
C ASP A 55 5.50 19.87 -8.64
N ARG A 56 5.96 20.84 -7.84
CA ARG A 56 7.27 21.48 -8.04
C ARG A 56 8.41 20.45 -7.99
N LYS A 57 8.39 19.54 -7.01
CA LYS A 57 9.41 18.48 -6.89
C LYS A 57 9.41 17.53 -8.08
N VAL A 58 8.24 17.15 -8.60
CA VAL A 58 8.18 16.29 -9.78
C VAL A 58 8.72 17.01 -11.02
N ILE A 59 8.38 18.28 -11.20
CA ILE A 59 8.92 19.07 -12.32
C ILE A 59 10.45 19.18 -12.23
N GLU A 60 10.99 19.39 -11.03
CA GLU A 60 12.44 19.42 -10.78
C GLU A 60 13.10 18.07 -11.13
N LEU A 61 12.58 16.97 -10.59
CA LEU A 61 13.10 15.63 -10.85
C LEU A 61 13.06 15.23 -12.33
N VAL A 62 12.04 15.68 -13.07
CA VAL A 62 11.94 15.42 -14.53
C VAL A 62 12.92 16.27 -15.32
N ARG A 63 13.22 17.49 -14.87
CA ARG A 63 14.20 18.38 -15.55
C ARG A 63 15.64 17.90 -15.39
N ASP A 64 15.94 17.20 -14.30
CA ASP A 64 17.27 16.66 -14.01
C ASP A 64 17.57 15.34 -14.75
N TYR A 65 16.62 14.81 -15.53
CA TYR A 65 16.73 13.58 -16.32
C TYR A 65 16.85 13.86 -17.82
#